data_AF-A0A1Q3HQF4-F1
#
_entry.id   AF-A0A1Q3HQF4-F1
#
_cell.length_a   1.000
_cell.length_b   1.000
_cell.length_c   1.000
_cell.angle_alpha   90.00
_cell.angle_beta   90.00
_cell.angle_gamma   90.00
#
_symmetry.space_group_name_H-M   'P 1'
#
loop_
_entity.id
_entity.type
_entity.pdbx_description
1 polymer ?
#
loop_
_entity_poly.entity_id
_entity_poly.type
_entity_poly.pdbx_seq_one_letter_code
_entity_poly.pdbx_strand_id
1 'polypeptide(L)'
;MAINTGCTDPALVSAMSWFDKDSTDPAKNGSLVYDSDPDFYSPFFEPNKFYFSRGRRIAWMVKEYPYSLDSSLTGLNNYSDTLSACYGSVGWDLDSYPYSPMAPLIQECMSCLNTKGWWRGPIVTANTSPYQNGPTPEIGQPPLPPEAYRKWVLSGRVLNVRPPKFVIARKVLKDVISTVPNTRMGVATFGRDHGWFDPPEVLARLRPACDQSYPTLNEASLDRVGLKRAVNNVRFNNYERSIGEALFGLGGYFSSQTIDNKWQNWFKQPINPGSFGWPGCCNGGTYDSPYTGASGLYWGVDYVEWLKTPYYNPSTGAYLPGQPWEEPGVSRSVCFNAQANAVIVVSGGTPYSDNTVPITKMMELLEANGARHDDGSLLRFDPYNPDTNPDVGGVNYCDQFGTTKEACDYTDYNWPAGHGVGNKNFMDDVAFFMSRMDLRDDMPGKQTMRTFVVGYGDSSPMLKSIAMAGKGSFFRADKPGELRDFIMFALGQSRMNNACSTP
;
A
#
# COMPACT_ATOMS: atom_id res chain seq x y z
N MET A 1 -6.13 -34.97 10.87
CA MET A 1 -5.27 -33.83 10.45
C MET A 1 -4.95 -32.91 11.64
N ALA A 2 -4.29 -33.43 12.68
CA ALA A 2 -3.77 -32.62 13.78
C ALA A 2 -2.52 -33.30 14.32
N ILE A 3 -1.34 -32.81 13.94
CA ILE A 3 -0.07 -33.29 14.53
C ILE A 3 0.59 -32.17 15.36
N ASN A 4 0.32 -30.88 15.07
CA ASN A 4 0.96 -29.76 15.78
C ASN A 4 -0.05 -28.63 16.11
N THR A 5 -0.95 -28.82 17.07
CA THR A 5 -1.76 -27.74 17.67
C THR A 5 -1.19 -27.31 19.03
N GLY A 6 -1.65 -26.18 19.56
CA GLY A 6 -1.30 -25.70 20.88
C GLY A 6 -0.01 -24.88 20.92
N CYS A 7 0.58 -24.84 22.10
CA CYS A 7 1.82 -24.12 22.42
C CYS A 7 2.91 -25.06 22.94
N THR A 8 2.77 -26.37 22.69
CA THR A 8 3.71 -27.42 23.08
C THR A 8 4.58 -27.89 21.92
N ASP A 9 4.23 -27.55 20.67
CA ASP A 9 5.07 -27.81 19.50
C ASP A 9 6.44 -27.10 19.65
N PRO A 10 7.56 -27.85 19.78
CA PRO A 10 8.87 -27.26 20.02
C PRO A 10 9.33 -26.32 18.90
N ALA A 11 8.99 -26.62 17.64
CA ALA A 11 9.37 -25.77 16.51
C ALA A 11 8.63 -24.44 16.56
N LEU A 12 7.34 -24.47 16.93
CA LEU A 12 6.56 -23.25 17.11
C LEU A 12 7.02 -22.45 18.33
N VAL A 13 7.26 -23.10 19.47
CA VAL A 13 7.77 -22.43 20.67
C VAL A 13 9.11 -21.75 20.37
N SER A 14 10.01 -22.42 19.65
CA SER A 14 11.26 -21.84 19.19
C SER A 14 11.03 -20.63 18.26
N ALA A 15 10.10 -20.74 17.30
CA ALA A 15 9.75 -19.64 16.40
C ALA A 15 9.07 -18.45 17.12
N MET A 16 8.43 -18.69 18.26
CA MET A 16 7.77 -17.69 19.11
C MET A 16 8.66 -17.18 20.26
N SER A 17 9.92 -17.61 20.35
CA SER A 17 10.86 -17.27 21.44
C SER A 17 11.19 -15.78 21.58
N TRP A 18 10.81 -14.97 20.60
CA TRP A 18 10.86 -13.51 20.68
C TRP A 18 9.84 -12.91 21.64
N PHE A 19 8.83 -13.68 22.07
CA PHE A 19 7.82 -13.29 23.05
C PHE A 19 7.93 -14.13 24.31
N ASP A 20 7.93 -13.46 25.46
CA ASP A 20 7.89 -14.10 26.77
C ASP A 20 6.96 -13.31 27.69
N LYS A 21 5.80 -13.91 28.00
CA LYS A 21 4.73 -13.28 28.80
C LYS A 21 5.20 -12.90 30.19
N ASP A 22 6.09 -13.71 30.77
CA ASP A 22 6.56 -13.57 32.15
C ASP A 22 7.86 -12.78 32.24
N SER A 23 8.42 -12.37 31.10
CA SER A 23 9.59 -11.49 31.07
C SER A 23 9.28 -10.17 31.77
N THR A 24 10.25 -9.63 32.51
CA THR A 24 10.15 -8.27 33.06
C THR A 24 10.42 -7.19 32.02
N ASP A 25 10.97 -7.56 30.85
CA ASP A 25 11.29 -6.65 29.75
C ASP A 25 10.02 -6.36 28.92
N PRO A 26 9.54 -5.10 28.89
CA PRO A 26 8.37 -4.72 28.10
C PRO A 26 8.50 -5.02 26.61
N ALA A 27 9.72 -5.01 26.05
CA ALA A 27 9.97 -5.32 24.65
C ALA A 27 9.79 -6.81 24.33
N LYS A 28 9.81 -7.68 25.35
CA LYS A 28 9.59 -9.13 25.20
C LYS A 28 8.21 -9.57 25.67
N ASN A 29 7.62 -8.88 26.64
CA ASN A 29 6.32 -9.25 27.21
C ASN A 29 5.12 -8.45 26.68
N GLY A 30 5.35 -7.39 25.90
CA GLY A 30 4.31 -6.58 25.27
C GLY A 30 3.36 -5.84 26.22
N SER A 31 3.81 -5.61 27.46
CA SER A 31 3.03 -4.90 28.49
C SER A 31 2.72 -3.45 28.14
N LEU A 32 3.54 -2.84 27.29
CA LEU A 32 3.32 -1.49 26.78
C LEU A 32 2.54 -1.54 25.46
N VAL A 33 1.52 -0.70 25.35
CA VAL A 33 0.79 -0.51 24.10
C VAL A 33 1.74 0.04 23.05
N TYR A 34 1.78 -0.59 21.88
CA TYR A 34 2.69 -0.19 20.80
C TYR A 34 2.44 1.25 20.32
N ASP A 35 1.17 1.61 20.12
CA ASP A 35 0.73 2.95 19.71
C ASP A 35 -0.29 3.49 20.71
N SER A 36 0.18 4.34 21.63
CA SER A 36 -0.59 4.95 22.73
C SER A 36 -1.06 6.37 22.41
N ASP A 37 -1.38 6.65 21.14
CA ASP A 37 -1.84 7.96 20.72
C ASP A 37 -3.16 8.34 21.42
N PRO A 38 -3.22 9.46 22.13
CA PRO A 38 -4.41 9.87 22.88
C PRO A 38 -5.61 10.23 22.00
N ASP A 39 -5.41 10.48 20.70
CA ASP A 39 -6.51 10.71 19.76
C ASP A 39 -7.27 9.43 19.40
N PHE A 40 -6.81 8.24 19.84
CA PHE A 40 -7.57 7.01 19.68
C PHE A 40 -8.66 6.87 20.74
N TYR A 41 -9.84 6.42 20.31
CA TYR A 41 -10.92 6.03 21.21
C TYR A 41 -10.53 4.86 22.14
N SER A 42 -9.60 4.00 21.69
CA SER A 42 -9.01 2.91 22.46
C SER A 42 -7.59 2.64 21.96
N PRO A 43 -6.64 2.22 22.82
CA PRO A 43 -5.36 1.69 22.35
C PRO A 43 -5.59 0.55 21.35
N PHE A 44 -4.65 0.40 20.41
CA PHE A 44 -4.78 -0.62 19.36
C PHE A 44 -4.85 -2.02 19.98
N PHE A 45 -3.79 -2.51 20.62
CA PHE A 45 -3.81 -3.81 21.31
C PHE A 45 -3.68 -3.64 22.83
N GLU A 46 -4.77 -3.88 23.55
CA GLU A 46 -4.77 -3.90 25.01
C GLU A 46 -4.01 -5.14 25.53
N PRO A 47 -3.00 -4.98 26.40
CA PRO A 47 -2.16 -6.09 26.85
C PRO A 47 -2.90 -7.28 27.46
N ASN A 48 -4.04 -7.02 28.11
CA ASN A 48 -4.80 -8.02 28.86
C ASN A 48 -6.00 -8.58 28.07
N LYS A 49 -6.10 -8.28 26.77
CA LYS A 49 -7.17 -8.76 25.90
C LYS A 49 -6.66 -9.79 24.91
N PHE A 50 -7.57 -10.59 24.36
CA PHE A 50 -7.27 -11.61 23.36
C PHE A 50 -7.93 -11.28 22.02
N TYR A 51 -7.18 -11.58 20.96
CA TYR A 51 -7.51 -11.26 19.58
C TYR A 51 -7.37 -12.50 18.71
N PHE A 52 -8.24 -12.63 17.72
CA PHE A 52 -8.23 -13.69 16.75
C PHE A 52 -7.37 -13.33 15.55
N SER A 53 -6.63 -14.32 15.07
CA SER A 53 -5.87 -14.28 13.84
C SER A 53 -6.18 -15.51 13.00
N ARG A 54 -6.04 -15.37 11.68
CA ARG A 54 -6.15 -16.44 10.69
C ARG A 54 -4.86 -16.47 9.90
N GLY A 55 -4.09 -17.53 10.09
CA GLY A 55 -2.76 -17.67 9.49
C GLY A 55 -1.82 -16.50 9.81
N ARG A 56 -1.69 -15.57 8.87
CA ARG A 56 -0.73 -14.46 8.89
C ARG A 56 -1.36 -13.08 9.13
N ARG A 57 -2.67 -12.98 9.39
CA ARG A 57 -3.38 -11.69 9.58
C ARG A 57 -4.36 -11.72 10.75
N ILE A 58 -4.64 -10.54 11.32
CA ILE A 58 -5.75 -10.34 12.27
C ILE A 58 -7.06 -10.74 11.59
N ALA A 59 -7.95 -11.42 12.33
CA ALA A 59 -9.21 -11.88 11.78
C ALA A 59 -10.17 -10.71 11.48
N TRP A 60 -10.75 -10.66 10.28
CA TRP A 60 -11.54 -9.52 9.79
C TRP A 60 -13.05 -9.80 9.71
N MET A 61 -13.85 -8.87 10.24
CA MET A 61 -15.31 -9.00 10.39
C MET A 61 -16.08 -9.38 9.12
N VAL A 62 -15.59 -8.95 7.94
CA VAL A 62 -16.32 -9.15 6.68
C VAL A 62 -16.23 -10.59 6.18
N LYS A 63 -15.14 -11.31 6.48
CA LYS A 63 -14.84 -12.60 5.83
C LYS A 63 -14.51 -13.72 6.81
N GLU A 64 -14.34 -13.41 8.10
CA GLU A 64 -13.80 -14.35 9.07
C GLU A 64 -14.53 -14.22 10.41
N TYR A 65 -15.00 -15.35 10.95
CA TYR A 65 -15.54 -15.40 12.30
C TYR A 65 -14.76 -16.39 13.20
N PRO A 66 -14.60 -16.10 14.49
CA PRO A 66 -14.73 -14.77 15.09
C PRO A 66 -13.63 -13.80 14.60
N TYR A 67 -13.98 -12.53 14.49
CA TYR A 67 -13.10 -11.46 14.05
C TYR A 67 -12.54 -10.65 15.22
N SER A 68 -11.41 -9.99 14.98
CA SER A 68 -10.80 -9.03 15.90
C SER A 68 -10.62 -7.64 15.33
N LEU A 69 -10.86 -7.47 14.04
CA LEU A 69 -10.85 -6.18 13.38
C LEU A 69 -12.26 -5.92 12.85
N ASP A 70 -12.83 -4.77 13.20
CA ASP A 70 -14.15 -4.36 12.74
C ASP A 70 -14.15 -4.03 11.23
N SER A 71 -15.33 -3.85 10.65
CA SER A 71 -15.46 -3.51 9.22
C SER A 71 -14.95 -2.10 8.89
N SER A 72 -14.95 -1.19 9.86
CA SER A 72 -14.45 0.19 9.68
C SER A 72 -12.93 0.30 9.88
N LEU A 73 -12.32 -0.72 10.48
CA LEU A 73 -10.89 -0.85 10.77
C LEU A 73 -10.38 0.23 11.75
N THR A 74 -11.30 0.84 12.49
CA THR A 74 -11.05 1.87 13.50
C THR A 74 -11.16 1.34 14.92
N GLY A 75 -11.68 0.12 15.10
CA GLY A 75 -11.86 -0.51 16.41
C GLY A 75 -11.46 -2.00 16.39
N LEU A 76 -11.03 -2.50 17.55
CA LEU A 76 -10.73 -3.92 17.70
C LEU A 76 -11.80 -4.63 18.53
N ASN A 77 -12.17 -5.83 18.07
CA ASN A 77 -13.00 -6.76 18.81
C ASN A 77 -12.11 -7.73 19.59
N ASN A 78 -12.38 -7.84 20.88
CA ASN A 78 -11.47 -8.50 21.80
C ASN A 78 -12.21 -9.16 22.97
N TYR A 79 -11.51 -10.06 23.65
CA TYR A 79 -12.02 -10.83 24.77
C TYR A 79 -11.20 -10.55 26.02
N SER A 80 -11.86 -10.35 27.16
CA SER A 80 -11.22 -10.06 28.45
C SER A 80 -10.70 -11.28 29.19
N ASP A 81 -11.18 -12.47 28.85
CA ASP A 81 -10.84 -13.71 29.53
C ASP A 81 -10.51 -14.83 28.53
N THR A 82 -9.70 -15.78 28.98
CA THR A 82 -9.23 -16.88 28.13
C THR A 82 -10.32 -17.86 27.77
N LEU A 83 -11.32 -18.04 28.64
CA LEU A 83 -12.42 -18.98 28.41
C LEU A 83 -13.25 -18.53 27.21
N SER A 84 -13.76 -17.29 27.22
CA SER A 84 -14.54 -16.74 26.12
C SER A 84 -13.73 -16.60 24.82
N ALA A 85 -12.44 -16.24 24.91
CA ALA A 85 -11.56 -16.24 23.74
C ALA A 85 -11.41 -17.63 23.11
N CYS A 86 -11.15 -18.66 23.93
CA CYS A 86 -11.01 -20.03 23.46
C CYS A 86 -12.32 -20.59 22.90
N TYR A 87 -13.45 -20.35 23.58
CA TYR A 87 -14.79 -20.71 23.09
C TYR A 87 -15.07 -20.09 21.72
N GLY A 88 -14.83 -18.78 21.58
CA GLY A 88 -15.03 -18.09 20.31
C GLY A 88 -14.21 -18.72 19.18
N SER A 89 -12.96 -19.13 19.46
CA SER A 89 -12.10 -19.70 18.41
C SER A 89 -12.44 -21.14 18.04
N VAL A 90 -12.79 -22.02 18.98
CA VAL A 90 -13.03 -23.44 18.67
C VAL A 90 -14.37 -23.66 17.98
N GLY A 91 -15.32 -22.73 18.15
CA GLY A 91 -16.63 -22.73 17.48
C GLY A 91 -17.77 -23.14 18.40
N TRP A 92 -18.98 -22.76 17.98
CA TRP A 92 -20.26 -23.12 18.60
C TRP A 92 -20.93 -24.30 17.86
N ASP A 93 -20.19 -25.22 17.25
CA ASP A 93 -20.84 -26.37 16.61
C ASP A 93 -21.03 -27.50 17.63
N LEU A 94 -22.24 -27.49 18.16
CA LEU A 94 -22.73 -28.08 19.40
C LEU A 94 -22.88 -29.61 19.33
N ASP A 95 -22.86 -30.15 18.12
CA ASP A 95 -23.15 -31.56 17.84
C ASP A 95 -21.89 -32.40 17.58
N SER A 96 -20.73 -31.75 17.35
CA SER A 96 -19.47 -32.42 16.95
C SER A 96 -18.45 -32.54 18.08
N TYR A 97 -18.60 -31.77 19.16
CA TYR A 97 -17.67 -31.74 20.28
C TYR A 97 -18.47 -31.59 21.57
N PRO A 98 -18.39 -32.54 22.52
CA PRO A 98 -19.26 -32.53 23.68
C PRO A 98 -18.97 -31.27 24.52
N TYR A 99 -20.03 -30.48 24.72
CA TYR A 99 -20.08 -29.30 25.57
C TYR A 99 -19.58 -29.56 26.98
N SER A 100 -18.28 -29.47 27.13
CA SER A 100 -17.70 -29.30 28.44
C SER A 100 -16.61 -28.26 28.32
N PRO A 101 -16.52 -27.29 29.24
CA PRO A 101 -15.28 -26.54 29.44
C PRO A 101 -14.08 -27.49 29.66
N MET A 102 -14.30 -28.79 29.87
CA MET A 102 -13.29 -29.85 29.88
C MET A 102 -12.94 -30.44 28.50
N ALA A 103 -13.45 -29.91 27.38
CA ALA A 103 -13.01 -30.36 26.07
C ALA A 103 -11.48 -30.16 25.95
N PRO A 104 -10.70 -31.19 25.60
CA PRO A 104 -9.24 -31.12 25.63
C PRO A 104 -8.65 -29.93 24.87
N LEU A 105 -9.26 -29.54 23.75
CA LEU A 105 -8.81 -28.41 22.92
C LEU A 105 -9.06 -27.05 23.58
N ILE A 106 -10.16 -26.88 24.33
CA ILE A 106 -10.43 -25.65 25.09
C ILE A 106 -9.41 -25.52 26.23
N GLN A 107 -9.16 -26.62 26.95
CA GLN A 107 -8.16 -26.65 28.03
C GLN A 107 -6.75 -26.38 27.52
N GLU A 108 -6.37 -26.96 26.38
CA GLU A 108 -5.10 -26.66 25.70
C GLU A 108 -5.01 -25.16 25.35
N CYS A 109 -6.06 -24.60 24.74
CA CYS A 109 -6.13 -23.18 24.41
C CYS A 109 -5.97 -22.29 25.65
N MET A 110 -6.74 -22.54 26.71
CA MET A 110 -6.69 -21.75 27.94
C MET A 110 -5.31 -21.84 28.60
N SER A 111 -4.74 -23.05 28.68
CA SER A 111 -3.39 -23.27 29.20
C SER A 111 -2.36 -22.46 28.42
N CYS A 112 -2.43 -22.48 27.10
CA CYS A 112 -1.53 -21.74 26.23
C CYS A 112 -1.68 -20.23 26.35
N LEU A 113 -2.90 -19.70 26.41
CA LEU A 113 -3.10 -18.25 26.61
C LEU A 113 -2.65 -17.80 28.01
N ASN A 114 -2.84 -18.64 29.03
CA ASN A 114 -2.42 -18.35 30.39
C ASN A 114 -0.89 -18.38 30.54
N THR A 115 -0.20 -19.35 29.93
CA THR A 115 1.25 -19.56 30.12
C THR A 115 2.12 -18.91 29.04
N LYS A 116 1.63 -18.83 27.80
CA LYS A 116 2.39 -18.33 26.64
C LYS A 116 1.79 -17.07 26.02
N GLY A 117 0.54 -16.73 26.31
CA GLY A 117 -0.13 -15.55 25.75
C GLY A 117 -0.52 -15.69 24.27
N TRP A 118 -0.38 -16.88 23.68
CA TRP A 118 -0.81 -17.20 22.32
C TRP A 118 -1.21 -18.69 22.24
N TRP A 119 -2.05 -19.02 21.26
CA TRP A 119 -2.45 -20.38 20.96
C TRP A 119 -2.59 -20.57 19.44
N ARG A 120 -2.07 -21.69 18.92
CA ARG A 120 -2.24 -22.12 17.52
C ARG A 120 -3.20 -23.31 17.45
N GLY A 121 -4.41 -23.07 16.97
CA GLY A 121 -5.42 -24.09 16.79
C GLY A 121 -5.22 -24.99 15.57
N PRO A 122 -6.17 -25.92 15.33
CA PRO A 122 -6.18 -26.78 14.16
C PRO A 122 -6.38 -25.98 12.85
N ILE A 123 -6.07 -26.63 11.73
CA ILE A 123 -6.46 -26.16 10.40
C ILE A 123 -7.97 -26.40 10.23
N VAL A 124 -8.69 -25.39 9.79
CA VAL A 124 -10.12 -25.49 9.49
C VAL A 124 -10.31 -26.18 8.12
N THR A 125 -11.19 -27.17 8.04
CA THR A 125 -11.47 -27.91 6.80
C THR A 125 -12.79 -27.47 6.15
N ALA A 126 -13.03 -27.86 4.90
CA ALA A 126 -14.25 -27.53 4.16
C ALA A 126 -15.57 -27.99 4.84
N ASN A 127 -15.50 -28.89 5.83
CA ASN A 127 -16.65 -29.35 6.60
C ASN A 127 -17.01 -28.41 7.77
N THR A 128 -16.21 -27.38 8.02
CA THR A 128 -16.53 -26.35 9.02
C THR A 128 -17.47 -25.34 8.37
N SER A 129 -18.32 -24.68 9.17
CA SER A 129 -19.25 -23.69 8.61
C SER A 129 -18.49 -22.66 7.76
N PRO A 130 -18.96 -22.27 6.56
CA PRO A 130 -18.22 -21.43 5.61
C PRO A 130 -17.60 -20.15 6.20
N TYR A 131 -18.31 -19.48 7.12
CA TYR A 131 -17.86 -18.25 7.78
C TYR A 131 -16.76 -18.48 8.84
N GLN A 132 -16.50 -19.74 9.23
CA GLN A 132 -15.42 -20.15 10.13
C GLN A 132 -14.21 -20.72 9.38
N ASN A 133 -14.30 -20.94 8.07
CA ASN A 133 -13.28 -21.63 7.26
C ASN A 133 -11.93 -20.92 7.21
N GLY A 134 -11.86 -19.67 7.63
CA GLY A 134 -10.65 -18.86 7.58
C GLY A 134 -10.75 -17.82 6.46
N PRO A 135 -9.61 -17.30 5.98
CA PRO A 135 -9.63 -16.25 4.97
C PRO A 135 -10.25 -16.79 3.68
N THR A 136 -11.18 -16.06 3.09
CA THR A 136 -11.59 -16.32 1.71
C THR A 136 -10.51 -15.77 0.78
N PRO A 137 -9.97 -16.58 -0.16
CA PRO A 137 -9.10 -16.05 -1.20
C PRO A 137 -9.91 -15.05 -2.04
N GLU A 138 -9.30 -13.92 -2.37
CA GLU A 138 -9.96 -13.00 -3.31
C GLU A 138 -9.89 -13.54 -4.73
N ILE A 139 -10.84 -13.06 -5.53
CA ILE A 139 -10.80 -13.24 -6.98
C ILE A 139 -9.46 -12.68 -7.49
N GLY A 140 -8.72 -13.48 -8.26
CA GLY A 140 -7.44 -13.07 -8.83
C GLY A 140 -6.24 -13.13 -7.89
N GLN A 141 -6.36 -13.67 -6.67
CA GLN A 141 -5.23 -13.92 -5.77
C GLN A 141 -4.73 -15.37 -5.80
N PRO A 142 -3.47 -15.64 -5.44
CA PRO A 142 -2.96 -17.00 -5.34
C PRO A 142 -3.75 -17.81 -4.30
N PRO A 143 -3.89 -19.14 -4.50
CA PRO A 143 -4.47 -20.01 -3.48
C PRO A 143 -3.77 -19.81 -2.14
N LEU A 144 -4.56 -19.67 -1.09
CA LEU A 144 -4.02 -19.53 0.25
C LEU A 144 -3.33 -20.83 0.65
N PRO A 145 -2.12 -20.76 1.23
CA PRO A 145 -1.45 -21.96 1.73
C PRO A 145 -2.28 -22.59 2.86
N PRO A 146 -2.21 -23.91 3.10
CA PRO A 146 -2.99 -24.59 4.13
C PRO A 146 -2.88 -23.95 5.53
N GLU A 147 -1.72 -23.36 5.86
CA GLU A 147 -1.47 -22.68 7.13
C GLU A 147 -2.30 -21.41 7.30
N ALA A 148 -2.78 -20.79 6.22
CA ALA A 148 -3.63 -19.60 6.27
C ALA A 148 -4.97 -19.88 6.98
N TYR A 149 -5.44 -21.13 6.89
CA TYR A 149 -6.67 -21.61 7.51
C TYR A 149 -6.47 -22.06 8.97
N ARG A 150 -5.31 -21.81 9.57
CA ARG A 150 -5.09 -22.06 11.00
C ARG A 150 -5.76 -20.97 11.84
N LYS A 151 -6.44 -21.42 12.88
CA LYS A 151 -6.97 -20.55 13.94
C LYS A 151 -5.83 -20.12 14.87
N TRP A 152 -5.77 -18.84 15.19
CA TRP A 152 -4.88 -18.30 16.20
C TRP A 152 -5.65 -17.43 17.19
N VAL A 153 -5.25 -17.52 18.45
CA VAL A 153 -5.64 -16.57 19.49
C VAL A 153 -4.36 -15.98 20.05
N LEU A 154 -4.24 -14.66 20.01
CA LEU A 154 -3.07 -13.91 20.45
C LEU A 154 -3.50 -12.92 21.52
N SER A 155 -2.74 -12.82 22.61
CA SER A 155 -2.91 -11.70 23.54
C SER A 155 -2.48 -10.39 22.90
N GLY A 156 -3.02 -9.27 23.35
CA GLY A 156 -2.59 -7.94 22.90
C GLY A 156 -1.11 -7.70 23.18
N ARG A 157 -0.55 -8.34 24.21
CA ARG A 157 0.89 -8.38 24.48
C ARG A 157 1.71 -8.90 23.31
N VAL A 158 1.33 -10.04 22.74
CA VAL A 158 2.01 -10.61 21.55
C VAL A 158 1.98 -9.61 20.39
N LEU A 159 0.82 -8.99 20.19
CA LEU A 159 0.59 -8.01 19.12
C LEU A 159 1.26 -6.66 19.40
N ASN A 160 1.60 -6.31 20.64
CA ASN A 160 2.37 -5.12 20.97
C ASN A 160 3.88 -5.32 20.71
N VAL A 161 4.40 -6.55 20.85
CA VAL A 161 5.79 -6.87 20.50
C VAL A 161 5.98 -6.99 19.00
N ARG A 162 5.03 -7.64 18.30
CA ARG A 162 5.03 -7.77 16.83
C ARG A 162 3.67 -7.38 16.24
N PRO A 163 3.38 -6.08 16.14
CA PRO A 163 2.13 -5.60 15.55
C PRO A 163 2.04 -5.88 14.05
N PRO A 164 0.83 -5.91 13.47
CA PRO A 164 0.65 -5.95 12.03
C PRO A 164 1.35 -4.78 11.32
N LYS A 165 1.81 -5.02 10.08
CA LYS A 165 2.56 -4.02 9.27
C LYS A 165 1.85 -2.66 9.17
N PHE A 166 0.52 -2.64 9.06
CA PHE A 166 -0.23 -1.40 8.95
C PHE A 166 -0.18 -0.55 10.23
N VAL A 167 -0.17 -1.18 11.41
CA VAL A 167 -0.03 -0.49 12.71
C VAL A 167 1.38 0.08 12.85
N ILE A 168 2.38 -0.67 12.38
CA ILE A 168 3.78 -0.22 12.34
C ILE A 168 3.90 1.02 11.45
N ALA A 169 3.43 0.94 10.21
CA ALA A 169 3.49 2.05 9.26
C ALA A 169 2.79 3.30 9.80
N ARG A 170 1.58 3.14 10.37
CA ARG A 170 0.83 4.23 11.00
C ARG A 170 1.64 4.91 12.11
N LYS A 171 2.13 4.15 13.08
CA LYS A 171 2.91 4.70 14.20
C LYS A 171 4.16 5.41 13.70
N VAL A 172 4.92 4.76 12.83
CA VAL A 172 6.16 5.32 12.27
C VAL A 172 5.89 6.63 11.52
N LEU A 173 4.84 6.71 10.70
CA LEU A 173 4.46 7.94 10.03
C LEU A 173 4.14 9.06 11.03
N LYS A 174 3.42 8.77 12.11
CA LYS A 174 3.14 9.77 13.17
C LYS A 174 4.40 10.22 13.91
N ASP A 175 5.34 9.32 14.14
CA ASP A 175 6.63 9.64 14.75
C ASP A 175 7.45 10.55 13.81
N VAL A 176 7.45 10.27 12.50
CA VAL A 176 8.08 11.14 11.48
C VAL A 176 7.40 12.52 11.45
N ILE A 177 6.07 12.58 11.36
CA ILE A 177 5.29 13.83 11.35
C ILE A 177 5.59 14.67 12.58
N SER A 178 5.75 14.05 13.75
CA SER A 178 6.03 14.76 15.00
C SER A 178 7.45 15.29 15.10
N THR A 179 8.40 14.74 14.33
CA THR A 179 9.83 15.02 14.49
C THR A 179 10.45 15.82 13.36
N VAL A 180 9.86 15.81 12.16
CA VAL A 180 10.42 16.49 11.00
C VAL A 180 10.15 18.00 11.04
N PRO A 181 11.18 18.86 11.14
CA PRO A 181 11.00 20.31 11.03
C PRO A 181 11.08 20.76 9.57
N ASN A 182 10.57 21.94 9.26
CA ASN A 182 10.74 22.67 8.00
C ASN A 182 10.38 21.83 6.76
N THR A 183 9.21 21.17 6.77
CA THR A 183 8.75 20.37 5.62
C THR A 183 7.26 20.39 5.49
N ARG A 184 6.80 20.79 4.30
CA ARG A 184 5.41 20.66 3.87
C ARG A 184 5.12 19.19 3.60
N MET A 185 4.13 18.64 4.29
CA MET A 185 3.78 17.22 4.19
C MET A 185 2.29 17.04 4.02
N GLY A 186 1.94 16.11 3.14
CA GLY A 186 0.61 15.52 3.03
C GLY A 186 0.73 14.01 3.25
N VAL A 187 -0.41 13.35 3.40
CA VAL A 187 -0.49 11.89 3.48
C VAL A 187 -1.58 11.42 2.55
N ALA A 188 -1.27 10.39 1.77
CA ALA A 188 -2.21 9.70 0.91
C ALA A 188 -2.09 8.19 1.11
N THR A 189 -3.16 7.46 0.77
CA THR A 189 -3.16 5.99 0.67
C THR A 189 -3.40 5.58 -0.78
N PHE A 190 -3.20 4.30 -1.07
CA PHE A 190 -3.75 3.70 -2.29
C PHE A 190 -5.29 3.89 -2.32
N GLY A 191 -5.84 3.92 -3.53
CA GLY A 191 -7.21 4.36 -3.80
C GLY A 191 -8.26 3.26 -3.69
N ARG A 192 -9.34 3.50 -2.94
CA ARG A 192 -10.41 2.52 -2.66
C ARG A 192 -11.50 2.35 -3.73
N ASP A 193 -11.29 2.87 -4.93
CA ASP A 193 -12.33 3.00 -5.98
C ASP A 193 -12.69 1.62 -6.56
N HIS A 194 -11.73 0.66 -6.56
CA HIS A 194 -11.86 -0.67 -7.15
C HIS A 194 -12.42 -0.66 -8.57
N GLY A 195 -12.26 0.48 -9.25
CA GLY A 195 -12.70 0.68 -10.61
C GLY A 195 -11.55 0.35 -11.57
N TRP A 196 -11.65 0.85 -12.79
CA TRP A 196 -10.56 0.71 -13.75
C TRP A 196 -9.33 1.48 -13.28
N PHE A 197 -9.48 2.74 -12.90
CA PHE A 197 -8.41 3.53 -12.31
C PHE A 197 -8.71 3.81 -10.83
N ASP A 198 -7.76 3.51 -9.94
CA ASP A 198 -7.88 3.71 -8.50
C ASP A 198 -6.95 4.85 -8.02
N PRO A 199 -7.40 6.13 -8.16
CA PRO A 199 -6.59 7.28 -7.74
C PRO A 199 -6.33 7.26 -6.23
N PRO A 200 -5.20 7.82 -5.78
CA PRO A 200 -4.83 7.80 -4.38
C PRO A 200 -5.81 8.63 -3.55
N GLU A 201 -6.12 8.17 -2.34
CA GLU A 201 -6.94 8.95 -1.41
C GLU A 201 -6.03 9.90 -0.61
N VAL A 202 -6.07 11.20 -0.94
CA VAL A 202 -5.35 12.24 -0.18
C VAL A 202 -6.07 12.49 1.15
N LEU A 203 -5.54 11.91 2.22
CA LEU A 203 -6.10 12.01 3.58
C LEU A 203 -5.86 13.38 4.21
N ALA A 204 -4.72 13.98 3.88
CA ALA A 204 -4.37 15.32 4.31
C ALA A 204 -3.47 15.97 3.26
N ARG A 205 -3.83 17.20 2.88
CA ARG A 205 -3.10 18.01 1.90
C ARG A 205 -1.81 18.58 2.49
N LEU A 206 -0.93 19.05 1.60
CA LEU A 206 0.31 19.73 1.98
C LEU A 206 0.02 21.02 2.77
N ARG A 207 0.68 21.19 3.90
CA ARG A 207 0.65 22.42 4.71
C ARG A 207 2.06 22.87 5.11
N PRO A 208 2.30 24.17 5.38
CA PRO A 208 1.30 25.23 5.28
C PRO A 208 1.04 25.69 3.84
N ALA A 209 0.15 26.67 3.68
CA ALA A 209 -0.05 27.37 2.42
C ALA A 209 1.23 28.11 1.96
N CYS A 210 1.28 28.51 0.70
CA CYS A 210 2.47 29.08 0.06
C CYS A 210 2.92 30.41 0.65
N ASP A 211 1.98 31.28 1.00
CA ASP A 211 2.22 32.54 1.71
C ASP A 211 2.80 32.34 3.12
N GLN A 212 2.62 31.15 3.69
CA GLN A 212 3.17 30.73 4.97
C GLN A 212 4.40 29.80 4.84
N SER A 213 4.85 29.56 3.61
CA SER A 213 5.99 28.67 3.30
C SER A 213 7.25 29.43 2.89
N TYR A 214 7.16 30.74 2.65
CA TYR A 214 8.25 31.58 2.14
C TYR A 214 8.28 32.96 2.84
N PRO A 215 9.46 33.57 3.08
CA PRO A 215 10.80 33.00 2.92
C PRO A 215 11.18 32.01 4.02
N THR A 216 10.42 31.97 5.11
CA THR A 216 10.59 31.02 6.20
C THR A 216 9.30 30.25 6.40
N LEU A 217 9.41 28.94 6.54
CA LEU A 217 8.25 28.08 6.76
C LEU A 217 7.67 28.36 8.15
N ASN A 218 6.37 28.66 8.22
CA ASN A 218 5.66 28.82 9.48
C ASN A 218 5.33 27.44 10.08
N GLU A 219 6.16 27.02 11.04
CA GLU A 219 6.00 25.74 11.74
C GLU A 219 4.64 25.58 12.43
N ALA A 220 4.07 26.67 12.97
CA ALA A 220 2.79 26.61 13.66
C ALA A 220 1.63 26.29 12.71
N SER A 221 1.77 26.63 11.42
CA SER A 221 0.76 26.38 10.38
C SER A 221 0.88 25.00 9.72
N LEU A 222 1.84 24.17 10.11
CA LEU A 222 1.99 22.80 9.59
C LEU A 222 0.84 21.87 9.98
N ASP A 223 0.09 22.21 11.04
CA ASP A 223 -0.99 21.39 11.59
C ASP A 223 -0.59 19.91 11.77
N ARG A 224 0.55 19.68 12.45
CA ARG A 224 1.05 18.32 12.73
C ARG A 224 0.03 17.46 13.46
N VAL A 225 -0.82 18.07 14.30
CA VAL A 225 -1.91 17.39 15.00
C VAL A 225 -2.97 16.90 14.02
N GLY A 226 -3.47 17.76 13.13
CA GLY A 226 -4.42 17.39 12.09
C GLY A 226 -3.87 16.31 11.15
N LEU A 227 -2.60 16.40 10.76
CA LEU A 227 -1.95 15.40 9.91
C LEU A 227 -1.87 14.02 10.59
N LYS A 228 -1.54 13.96 11.89
CA LYS A 228 -1.57 12.71 12.66
C LYS A 228 -2.98 12.15 12.80
N ARG A 229 -3.98 13.01 13.00
CA ARG A 229 -5.39 12.59 13.06
C ARG A 229 -5.84 11.98 11.74
N ALA A 230 -5.43 12.55 10.60
CA ALA A 230 -5.69 11.95 9.28
C ALA A 230 -5.08 10.54 9.17
N VAL A 231 -3.84 10.35 9.65
CA VAL A 231 -3.17 9.03 9.71
C VAL A 231 -3.91 8.05 10.64
N ASN A 232 -4.46 8.52 11.76
CA ASN A 232 -5.25 7.69 12.67
C ASN A 232 -6.57 7.22 12.05
N ASN A 233 -7.17 8.03 11.18
CA ASN A 233 -8.43 7.75 10.49
C ASN A 233 -8.28 6.89 9.23
N VAL A 234 -7.05 6.50 8.86
CA VAL A 234 -6.78 5.60 7.73
C VAL A 234 -7.52 4.29 7.93
N ARG A 235 -8.32 3.92 6.92
CA ARG A 235 -8.91 2.58 6.80
C ARG A 235 -7.89 1.64 6.15
N PHE A 236 -7.69 0.46 6.75
CA PHE A 236 -6.80 -0.56 6.20
C PHE A 236 -7.43 -1.27 4.99
N ASN A 237 -7.06 -0.87 3.77
CA ASN A 237 -7.45 -1.62 2.58
C ASN A 237 -6.40 -2.71 2.30
N ASN A 238 -6.77 -3.98 2.49
CA ASN A 238 -5.86 -5.10 2.21
C ASN A 238 -5.85 -5.50 0.74
N TYR A 239 -6.66 -4.85 -0.09
CA TYR A 239 -6.88 -5.20 -1.50
C TYR A 239 -6.22 -4.27 -2.50
N GLU A 240 -5.46 -3.26 -2.07
CA GLU A 240 -4.72 -2.40 -3.00
C GLU A 240 -3.23 -2.31 -2.71
N ARG A 241 -2.45 -2.46 -3.78
CA ARG A 241 -1.09 -1.95 -3.88
C ARG A 241 -0.89 -1.34 -5.27
N SER A 242 -1.82 -0.47 -5.65
CA SER A 242 -1.84 0.28 -6.92
C SER A 242 -0.87 1.48 -6.87
N ILE A 243 0.43 1.19 -6.73
CA ILE A 243 1.50 2.18 -6.68
C ILE A 243 1.55 3.03 -7.96
N GLY A 244 1.49 2.44 -9.14
CA GLY A 244 1.50 3.15 -10.43
C GLY A 244 0.34 4.12 -10.54
N GLU A 245 -0.89 3.67 -10.23
CA GLU A 245 -2.08 4.51 -10.26
C GLU A 245 -2.05 5.62 -9.20
N ALA A 246 -1.59 5.28 -7.99
CA ALA A 246 -1.39 6.26 -6.93
C ALA A 246 -0.35 7.31 -7.31
N LEU A 247 0.77 6.91 -7.90
CA LEU A 247 1.79 7.83 -8.39
C LEU A 247 1.25 8.71 -9.52
N PHE A 248 0.51 8.13 -10.46
CA PHE A 248 -0.14 8.89 -11.55
C PHE A 248 -1.08 9.93 -10.96
N GLY A 249 -1.95 9.55 -10.02
CA GLY A 249 -2.86 10.48 -9.39
C GLY A 249 -2.16 11.57 -8.57
N LEU A 250 -1.05 11.24 -7.90
CA LEU A 250 -0.21 12.25 -7.24
C LEU A 250 0.49 13.17 -8.24
N GLY A 251 0.86 12.68 -9.44
CA GLY A 251 1.35 13.53 -10.52
C GLY A 251 0.34 14.62 -10.90
N GLY A 252 -0.94 14.24 -11.01
CA GLY A 252 -2.04 15.19 -11.20
C GLY A 252 -2.20 16.18 -10.05
N TYR A 253 -2.06 15.72 -8.79
CA TYR A 253 -2.09 16.59 -7.62
C TYR A 253 -0.96 17.63 -7.59
N PHE A 254 0.24 17.28 -8.08
CA PHE A 254 1.39 18.20 -8.16
C PHE A 254 1.43 19.05 -9.43
N SER A 255 0.51 18.82 -10.36
CA SER A 255 0.44 19.56 -11.61
C SER A 255 -0.28 20.91 -11.47
N SER A 256 -0.14 21.77 -12.48
CA SER A 256 -0.89 23.02 -12.59
C SER A 256 -2.36 22.86 -13.01
N GLN A 257 -2.97 21.68 -12.80
CA GLN A 257 -4.34 21.35 -13.22
C GLN A 257 -5.37 22.43 -12.86
N THR A 258 -5.31 22.99 -11.65
CA THR A 258 -6.30 24.01 -11.22
C THR A 258 -6.09 25.40 -11.82
N ILE A 259 -4.99 25.61 -12.55
CA ILE A 259 -4.59 26.88 -13.14
C ILE A 259 -4.76 26.86 -14.66
N ASP A 260 -4.25 25.83 -15.34
CA ASP A 260 -4.17 25.76 -16.80
C ASP A 260 -4.71 24.43 -17.39
N ASN A 261 -5.23 23.54 -16.55
CA ASN A 261 -5.70 22.20 -16.91
C ASN A 261 -4.59 21.30 -17.52
N LYS A 262 -3.32 21.50 -17.19
CA LYS A 262 -2.19 20.76 -17.77
C LYS A 262 -2.36 19.24 -17.76
N TRP A 263 -2.71 18.65 -16.62
CA TRP A 263 -2.86 17.20 -16.51
C TRP A 263 -4.00 16.67 -17.39
N GLN A 264 -5.13 17.35 -17.37
CA GLN A 264 -6.26 17.07 -18.25
C GLN A 264 -5.86 17.26 -19.72
N ASN A 265 -5.09 18.27 -20.08
CA ASN A 265 -4.66 18.47 -21.48
C ASN A 265 -3.77 17.32 -21.96
N TRP A 266 -2.98 16.71 -21.07
CA TRP A 266 -2.20 15.51 -21.39
C TRP A 266 -3.05 14.25 -21.49
N PHE A 267 -3.98 14.03 -20.56
CA PHE A 267 -4.65 12.74 -20.37
C PHE A 267 -6.15 12.74 -20.62
N LYS A 268 -6.71 13.79 -21.23
CA LYS A 268 -8.12 13.84 -21.63
C LYS A 268 -8.40 12.80 -22.71
N GLN A 269 -9.48 12.06 -22.50
CA GLN A 269 -9.91 11.00 -23.41
C GLN A 269 -10.79 11.51 -24.56
N PRO A 270 -10.85 10.77 -25.70
CA PRO A 270 -10.06 9.57 -25.97
C PRO A 270 -8.59 9.95 -26.18
N ILE A 271 -7.70 9.26 -25.49
CA ILE A 271 -6.30 9.27 -25.87
C ILE A 271 -6.24 8.35 -27.08
N ASN A 272 -5.89 8.88 -28.24
CA ASN A 272 -5.78 8.11 -29.48
C ASN A 272 -4.31 7.95 -29.88
N PRO A 273 -3.49 7.22 -29.10
CA PRO A 273 -2.08 7.09 -29.40
C PRO A 273 -1.80 6.07 -30.52
N GLY A 274 -2.83 5.37 -31.01
CA GLY A 274 -2.69 4.28 -31.96
C GLY A 274 -2.12 3.00 -31.34
N SER A 275 -2.35 1.89 -32.04
CA SER A 275 -1.84 0.53 -31.76
C SER A 275 -2.46 -0.23 -30.56
N PHE A 276 -2.96 -1.43 -30.85
CA PHE A 276 -3.63 -2.37 -29.93
C PHE A 276 -2.68 -2.91 -28.84
N GLY A 277 -3.21 -3.23 -27.65
CA GLY A 277 -2.51 -4.02 -26.61
C GLY A 277 -1.83 -3.25 -25.47
N TRP A 278 -2.03 -1.93 -25.37
CA TRP A 278 -1.46 -1.12 -24.27
C TRP A 278 -2.55 -0.46 -23.42
N PRO A 279 -2.38 -0.39 -22.09
CA PRO A 279 -3.26 0.40 -21.24
C PRO A 279 -3.35 1.85 -21.74
N GLY A 280 -4.59 2.28 -21.97
CA GLY A 280 -4.89 3.65 -22.36
C GLY A 280 -4.86 3.99 -23.86
N CYS A 281 -4.92 2.99 -24.73
CA CYS A 281 -5.15 3.15 -26.17
C CYS A 281 -6.62 2.87 -26.56
N CYS A 282 -7.07 3.42 -27.69
CA CYS A 282 -8.44 3.31 -28.22
C CYS A 282 -8.93 1.88 -28.57
N ASN A 283 -8.10 0.85 -28.39
CA ASN A 283 -8.46 -0.58 -28.39
C ASN A 283 -7.52 -1.38 -27.47
N GLY A 284 -6.98 -0.75 -26.43
CA GLY A 284 -5.97 -1.35 -25.54
C GLY A 284 -6.56 -2.49 -24.72
N GLY A 285 -6.28 -3.73 -25.10
CA GLY A 285 -6.57 -4.90 -24.29
C GLY A 285 -5.49 -5.12 -23.25
N THR A 286 -5.85 -5.79 -22.16
CA THR A 286 -4.91 -6.60 -21.38
C THR A 286 -5.01 -8.04 -21.83
N TYR A 287 -4.06 -8.89 -21.43
CA TYR A 287 -4.33 -10.32 -21.48
C TYR A 287 -5.64 -10.66 -20.76
N ASP A 288 -6.35 -11.66 -21.27
CA ASP A 288 -7.39 -12.35 -20.52
C ASP A 288 -6.81 -12.69 -19.14
N SER A 289 -7.59 -12.43 -18.10
CA SER A 289 -7.19 -12.79 -16.74
C SER A 289 -6.90 -14.28 -16.71
N PRO A 290 -5.64 -14.71 -16.57
CA PRO A 290 -5.29 -16.13 -16.65
C PRO A 290 -5.81 -16.92 -15.45
N TYR A 291 -6.36 -16.21 -14.44
CA TYR A 291 -6.89 -16.79 -13.21
C TYR A 291 -8.41 -16.95 -13.21
N THR A 292 -9.12 -16.00 -13.84
CA THR A 292 -10.59 -15.99 -13.83
C THR A 292 -11.19 -16.36 -15.19
N GLY A 293 -10.38 -16.37 -16.24
CA GLY A 293 -10.84 -16.46 -17.62
C GLY A 293 -11.64 -15.23 -18.07
N ALA A 294 -11.66 -14.16 -17.25
CA ALA A 294 -12.26 -12.90 -17.65
C ALA A 294 -11.49 -12.37 -18.86
N SER A 295 -12.21 -12.03 -19.93
CA SER A 295 -11.60 -11.47 -21.12
C SER A 295 -10.80 -10.21 -20.77
N GLY A 296 -9.72 -9.98 -21.50
CA GLY A 296 -8.99 -8.73 -21.49
C GLY A 296 -9.95 -7.58 -21.76
N LEU A 297 -9.87 -6.54 -20.94
CA LEU A 297 -10.81 -5.43 -21.01
C LEU A 297 -10.13 -4.24 -21.70
N TYR A 298 -10.94 -3.41 -22.34
CA TYR A 298 -10.46 -2.20 -22.98
C TYR A 298 -10.24 -1.11 -21.92
N TRP A 299 -9.03 -0.59 -21.81
CA TRP A 299 -8.65 0.44 -20.84
C TRP A 299 -8.59 1.82 -21.48
N GLY A 300 -8.93 2.85 -20.71
CA GLY A 300 -8.92 4.24 -21.19
C GLY A 300 -10.11 4.60 -22.08
N VAL A 301 -11.20 3.81 -22.03
CA VAL A 301 -12.40 4.00 -22.87
C VAL A 301 -13.48 4.84 -22.19
N ASP A 302 -13.52 4.86 -20.86
CA ASP A 302 -14.41 5.77 -20.14
C ASP A 302 -13.87 7.20 -20.31
N TYR A 303 -14.69 8.16 -20.72
CA TYR A 303 -14.26 9.53 -21.04
C TYR A 303 -13.69 10.33 -19.86
N VAL A 304 -13.83 9.82 -18.62
CA VAL A 304 -13.28 10.41 -17.40
C VAL A 304 -12.40 9.44 -16.60
N GLU A 305 -11.94 8.33 -17.17
CA GLU A 305 -11.25 7.26 -16.41
C GLU A 305 -10.09 7.78 -15.54
N TRP A 306 -9.16 8.54 -16.12
CA TRP A 306 -8.03 9.13 -15.38
C TRP A 306 -8.28 10.54 -14.85
N LEU A 307 -9.45 11.10 -15.18
CA LEU A 307 -9.91 12.41 -14.75
C LEU A 307 -11.16 12.28 -13.86
N LYS A 308 -11.27 11.14 -13.17
CA LYS A 308 -12.46 10.75 -12.40
C LYS A 308 -12.85 11.88 -11.45
N THR A 309 -14.07 12.36 -11.60
CA THR A 309 -14.65 13.29 -10.64
C THR A 309 -15.14 12.54 -9.41
N PRO A 310 -15.31 13.22 -8.25
CA PRO A 310 -15.88 12.56 -7.09
C PRO A 310 -17.28 12.03 -7.37
N TYR A 311 -17.56 10.79 -6.94
CA TYR A 311 -18.84 10.12 -7.19
C TYR A 311 -19.23 9.20 -6.04
N TYR A 312 -20.50 8.78 -6.01
CA TYR A 312 -20.96 7.75 -5.09
C TYR A 312 -21.00 6.41 -5.82
N ASN A 313 -20.28 5.42 -5.30
CA ASN A 313 -20.31 4.07 -5.85
C ASN A 313 -21.75 3.54 -5.76
N PRO A 314 -22.39 3.19 -6.88
CA PRO A 314 -23.80 2.80 -6.90
C PRO A 314 -24.06 1.45 -6.21
N SER A 315 -23.05 0.58 -6.12
CA SER A 315 -23.16 -0.75 -5.49
C SER A 315 -22.96 -0.69 -3.98
N THR A 316 -22.09 0.17 -3.48
CA THR A 316 -21.76 0.25 -2.05
C THR A 316 -22.32 1.49 -1.34
N GLY A 317 -22.77 2.49 -2.10
CA GLY A 317 -23.16 3.81 -1.58
C GLY A 317 -21.98 4.63 -1.04
N ALA A 318 -20.74 4.16 -1.18
CA ALA A 318 -19.57 4.84 -0.66
C ALA A 318 -19.21 6.05 -1.52
N TYR A 319 -18.89 7.18 -0.88
CA TYR A 319 -18.30 8.32 -1.56
C TYR A 319 -16.85 8.02 -1.94
N LEU A 320 -16.53 8.19 -3.23
CA LEU A 320 -15.19 8.04 -3.79
C LEU A 320 -14.70 9.41 -4.27
N PRO A 321 -13.51 9.86 -3.81
CA PRO A 321 -13.04 11.22 -4.08
C PRO A 321 -12.59 11.44 -5.52
N GLY A 322 -12.41 10.37 -6.32
CA GLY A 322 -11.87 10.46 -7.66
C GLY A 322 -10.42 10.94 -7.68
N GLN A 323 -10.00 11.48 -8.83
CA GLN A 323 -8.64 11.97 -9.05
C GLN A 323 -8.37 13.21 -8.17
N PRO A 324 -7.37 13.18 -7.28
CA PRO A 324 -7.08 14.32 -6.42
C PRO A 324 -6.42 15.46 -7.19
N TRP A 325 -6.86 16.67 -6.89
CA TRP A 325 -6.28 17.91 -7.41
C TRP A 325 -5.79 18.79 -6.25
N GLU A 326 -4.75 19.57 -6.49
CA GLU A 326 -4.35 20.62 -5.54
C GLU A 326 -5.46 21.63 -5.30
N GLU A 327 -5.35 22.43 -4.24
CA GLU A 327 -6.25 23.56 -4.04
C GLU A 327 -5.76 24.77 -4.86
N PRO A 328 -6.69 25.61 -5.37
CA PRO A 328 -6.31 26.84 -6.05
C PRO A 328 -5.71 27.87 -5.08
N GLY A 329 -5.15 28.95 -5.64
CA GLY A 329 -4.70 30.10 -4.87
C GLY A 329 -3.37 29.84 -4.13
N VAL A 330 -3.35 30.08 -2.82
CA VAL A 330 -2.14 29.92 -1.98
C VAL A 330 -1.96 28.50 -1.45
N SER A 331 -2.94 27.62 -1.61
CA SER A 331 -2.88 26.24 -1.11
C SER A 331 -2.30 25.24 -2.13
N ARG A 332 -1.53 25.72 -3.11
CA ARG A 332 -0.93 24.89 -4.16
C ARG A 332 0.07 23.89 -3.60
N SER A 333 0.23 22.78 -4.31
CA SER A 333 1.21 21.74 -4.01
C SER A 333 2.65 22.24 -4.15
N VAL A 334 2.91 23.07 -5.17
CA VAL A 334 4.20 23.71 -5.44
C VAL A 334 4.07 25.22 -5.25
N CYS A 335 4.89 25.78 -4.37
CA CYS A 335 4.80 27.18 -3.98
C CYS A 335 5.82 28.09 -4.64
N PHE A 336 6.93 27.53 -5.13
CA PHE A 336 8.04 28.30 -5.67
C PHE A 336 8.77 27.51 -6.75
N ASN A 337 9.38 28.25 -7.68
CA ASN A 337 10.13 27.71 -8.82
C ASN A 337 11.31 26.79 -8.44
N ALA A 338 11.87 26.96 -7.24
CA ALA A 338 12.98 26.18 -6.72
C ALA A 338 12.54 25.24 -5.59
N GLN A 339 11.42 24.53 -5.77
CA GLN A 339 10.90 23.56 -4.79
C GLN A 339 11.33 22.14 -5.15
N ALA A 340 11.98 21.45 -4.22
CA ALA A 340 12.12 20.00 -4.33
C ALA A 340 10.81 19.31 -3.92
N ASN A 341 10.28 18.48 -4.82
CA ASN A 341 9.08 17.68 -4.61
C ASN A 341 9.45 16.19 -4.56
N ALA A 342 8.84 15.46 -3.64
CA ALA A 342 9.05 14.03 -3.52
C ALA A 342 7.80 13.31 -3.01
N VAL A 343 7.60 12.09 -3.48
CA VAL A 343 6.71 11.09 -2.90
C VAL A 343 7.57 10.02 -2.26
N ILE A 344 7.20 9.61 -1.04
CA ILE A 344 7.80 8.48 -0.35
C ILE A 344 6.73 7.39 -0.27
N VAL A 345 6.89 6.35 -1.08
CA VAL A 345 5.99 5.20 -1.11
C VAL A 345 6.43 4.22 -0.02
N VAL A 346 5.50 3.83 0.85
CA VAL A 346 5.72 2.77 1.85
C VAL A 346 4.82 1.59 1.48
N SER A 347 5.42 0.45 1.13
CA SER A 347 4.67 -0.76 0.77
C SER A 347 5.05 -1.96 1.63
N GLY A 348 4.05 -2.74 2.03
CA GLY A 348 4.23 -3.98 2.79
C GLY A 348 4.43 -5.24 1.94
N GLY A 349 4.49 -5.11 0.61
CA GLY A 349 4.70 -6.21 -0.33
C GLY A 349 4.77 -5.75 -1.79
N THR A 350 4.98 -6.71 -2.69
CA THR A 350 5.00 -6.49 -4.14
C THR A 350 3.72 -5.78 -4.59
N PRO A 351 3.79 -4.78 -5.48
CA PRO A 351 2.61 -4.15 -6.07
C PRO A 351 1.73 -5.20 -6.76
N TYR A 352 0.43 -4.95 -6.86
CA TYR A 352 -0.47 -5.82 -7.63
C TYR A 352 -1.73 -5.05 -8.03
N SER A 353 -2.40 -5.54 -9.08
CA SER A 353 -3.57 -4.90 -9.68
C SER A 353 -3.29 -3.44 -9.99
N ASP A 354 -2.15 -3.24 -10.66
CA ASP A 354 -1.50 -1.93 -10.77
C ASP A 354 -0.91 -1.78 -12.16
N ASN A 355 -1.74 -1.38 -13.13
CA ASN A 355 -1.29 -1.18 -14.50
C ASN A 355 -2.26 -0.40 -15.40
N THR A 356 -3.15 0.38 -14.81
CA THR A 356 -4.32 0.98 -15.51
C THR A 356 -4.07 2.42 -15.93
N VAL A 357 -2.80 2.80 -15.99
CA VAL A 357 -2.35 4.17 -16.25
C VAL A 357 -2.23 4.44 -17.76
N PRO A 358 -2.30 5.71 -18.22
CA PRO A 358 -2.20 6.07 -19.65
C PRO A 358 -0.76 6.00 -20.18
N ILE A 359 -0.15 4.82 -20.16
CA ILE A 359 1.28 4.64 -20.43
C ILE A 359 1.69 5.11 -21.82
N THR A 360 0.91 4.76 -22.85
CA THR A 360 1.23 5.13 -24.23
C THR A 360 1.32 6.64 -24.37
N LYS A 361 0.43 7.38 -23.70
CA LYS A 361 0.48 8.85 -23.71
C LYS A 361 1.66 9.41 -22.94
N MET A 362 1.98 8.84 -21.78
CA MET A 362 3.14 9.24 -21.00
C MET A 362 4.43 9.08 -21.81
N MET A 363 4.57 7.97 -22.53
CA MET A 363 5.73 7.70 -23.38
C MET A 363 5.83 8.69 -24.55
N GLU A 364 4.74 8.93 -25.30
CA GLU A 364 4.71 9.96 -26.36
C GLU A 364 5.21 11.33 -25.85
N LEU A 365 4.73 11.75 -24.68
CA LEU A 365 5.11 13.02 -24.09
C LEU A 365 6.59 13.06 -23.71
N LEU A 366 7.12 11.97 -23.16
CA LEU A 366 8.53 11.86 -22.79
C LEU A 366 9.45 11.85 -24.01
N GLU A 367 9.10 11.09 -25.05
CA GLU A 367 9.85 11.06 -26.31
C GLU A 367 9.88 12.43 -26.98
N ALA A 368 8.73 13.11 -27.06
CA ALA A 368 8.63 14.47 -27.60
C ALA A 368 9.50 15.48 -26.83
N ASN A 369 9.76 15.22 -25.54
CA ASN A 369 10.63 16.04 -24.69
C ASN A 369 12.10 15.57 -24.69
N GLY A 370 12.47 14.58 -25.51
CA GLY A 370 13.83 14.05 -25.58
C GLY A 370 14.30 13.43 -24.27
N ALA A 371 13.39 12.80 -23.52
CA ALA A 371 13.71 12.16 -22.25
C ALA A 371 14.80 11.10 -22.42
N ARG A 372 15.63 10.94 -21.37
CA ARG A 372 16.76 10.01 -21.35
C ARG A 372 16.73 9.14 -20.11
N HIS A 373 17.20 7.91 -20.27
CA HIS A 373 17.57 7.05 -19.15
C HIS A 373 18.80 7.62 -18.43
N ASP A 374 19.08 7.10 -17.23
CA ASP A 374 20.20 7.60 -16.40
C ASP A 374 21.58 7.35 -17.03
N ASP A 375 21.68 6.38 -17.95
CA ASP A 375 22.88 6.13 -18.75
C ASP A 375 23.08 7.12 -19.92
N GLY A 376 22.14 8.06 -20.11
CA GLY A 376 22.15 9.07 -21.16
C GLY A 376 21.53 8.62 -22.49
N SER A 377 21.13 7.35 -22.63
CA SER A 377 20.42 6.88 -23.81
C SER A 377 19.03 7.51 -23.93
N LEU A 378 18.56 7.75 -25.16
CA LEU A 378 17.22 8.27 -25.40
C LEU A 378 16.18 7.24 -25.01
N LEU A 379 15.11 7.70 -24.35
CA LEU A 379 13.91 6.90 -24.19
C LEU A 379 13.36 6.56 -25.58
N ARG A 380 12.95 5.31 -25.74
CA ARG A 380 12.25 4.80 -26.93
C ARG A 380 11.00 4.08 -26.47
N PHE A 381 9.97 4.10 -27.29
CA PHE A 381 8.73 3.40 -27.07
C PHE A 381 8.10 3.08 -28.43
N ASP A 382 8.02 1.78 -28.74
CA ASP A 382 7.39 1.29 -29.96
C ASP A 382 6.14 0.49 -29.60
N PRO A 383 4.96 1.12 -29.65
CA PRO A 383 3.72 0.44 -29.30
C PRO A 383 3.21 -0.51 -30.39
N TYR A 384 3.87 -0.62 -31.55
CA TYR A 384 3.42 -1.45 -32.66
C TYR A 384 3.67 -2.95 -32.38
N ASN A 385 2.63 -3.78 -32.59
CA ASN A 385 2.65 -5.25 -32.39
C ASN A 385 3.30 -5.68 -31.05
N PRO A 386 2.78 -5.23 -29.90
CA PRO A 386 3.46 -5.42 -28.60
C PRO A 386 3.67 -6.88 -28.21
N ASP A 387 2.79 -7.78 -28.66
CA ASP A 387 2.90 -9.23 -28.40
C ASP A 387 4.11 -9.90 -29.08
N THR A 388 4.75 -9.25 -30.05
CA THR A 388 5.88 -9.83 -30.80
C THR A 388 7.08 -8.90 -30.94
N ASN A 389 6.94 -7.63 -30.58
CA ASN A 389 8.01 -6.64 -30.65
C ASN A 389 8.93 -6.74 -29.41
N PRO A 390 10.17 -7.24 -29.51
CA PRO A 390 11.08 -7.28 -28.37
C PRO A 390 11.55 -5.88 -27.93
N ASP A 391 11.42 -4.88 -28.80
CA ASP A 391 11.92 -3.53 -28.63
C ASP A 391 10.80 -2.53 -28.30
N VAL A 392 9.74 -2.98 -27.59
CA VAL A 392 8.62 -2.12 -27.16
C VAL A 392 9.06 -0.86 -26.41
N GLY A 393 10.25 -0.87 -25.82
CA GLY A 393 10.82 0.26 -25.11
C GLY A 393 10.16 0.49 -23.75
N GLY A 394 10.08 1.76 -23.34
CA GLY A 394 9.67 2.16 -21.99
C GLY A 394 10.78 2.00 -20.95
N VAL A 395 10.38 1.96 -19.69
CA VAL A 395 11.27 1.91 -18.53
C VAL A 395 11.16 0.54 -17.88
N ASN A 396 12.30 -0.12 -17.71
CA ASN A 396 12.42 -1.32 -16.90
C ASN A 396 13.88 -1.46 -16.46
N TYR A 397 14.13 -1.26 -15.17
CA TYR A 397 15.47 -1.31 -14.58
C TYR A 397 15.70 -2.54 -13.72
N CYS A 398 14.82 -3.54 -13.79
CA CYS A 398 14.94 -4.73 -12.95
C CYS A 398 16.27 -5.47 -13.12
N ASP A 399 16.80 -5.50 -14.35
CA ASP A 399 18.08 -6.12 -14.68
C ASP A 399 19.28 -5.52 -13.94
N GLN A 400 19.17 -4.26 -13.52
CA GLN A 400 20.21 -3.57 -12.74
C GLN A 400 20.31 -4.05 -11.29
N PHE A 401 19.40 -4.91 -10.84
CA PHE A 401 19.37 -5.42 -9.47
C PHE A 401 19.72 -6.90 -9.35
N GLY A 402 20.49 -7.43 -10.31
CA GLY A 402 20.97 -8.82 -10.30
C GLY A 402 19.89 -9.84 -10.66
N THR A 403 18.90 -9.42 -11.45
CA THR A 403 17.81 -10.27 -11.96
C THR A 403 17.62 -9.98 -13.46
N THR A 404 16.54 -10.46 -14.07
CA THR A 404 16.18 -10.15 -15.47
C THR A 404 15.12 -9.05 -15.54
N LYS A 405 14.91 -8.45 -16.73
CA LYS A 405 13.84 -7.46 -16.94
C LYS A 405 12.46 -8.05 -16.69
N GLU A 406 12.26 -9.32 -17.06
CA GLU A 406 11.00 -10.03 -16.88
C GLU A 406 10.63 -10.23 -15.39
N ALA A 407 11.58 -10.05 -14.48
CA ALA A 407 11.29 -10.05 -13.04
C ALA A 407 10.46 -8.84 -12.59
N CYS A 408 10.45 -7.76 -13.38
CA CYS A 408 9.50 -6.64 -13.25
C CYS A 408 8.14 -6.98 -13.85
N ASP A 409 8.10 -7.88 -14.85
CA ASP A 409 6.91 -8.27 -15.60
C ASP A 409 6.13 -9.40 -14.93
N TYR A 410 6.14 -9.48 -13.59
CA TYR A 410 5.39 -10.52 -12.89
C TYR A 410 3.90 -10.35 -13.24
N THR A 411 3.43 -11.22 -14.14
CA THR A 411 2.03 -11.34 -14.56
C THR A 411 1.25 -12.20 -13.58
N ASP A 412 1.97 -12.95 -12.73
CA ASP A 412 1.42 -13.84 -11.73
C ASP A 412 0.61 -13.09 -10.67
N TYR A 413 -0.71 -13.17 -10.80
CA TYR A 413 -1.70 -12.52 -9.92
C TYR A 413 -1.59 -10.98 -9.91
N ASN A 414 -1.03 -10.43 -10.97
CA ASN A 414 -0.94 -9.00 -11.22
C ASN A 414 -1.63 -8.70 -12.55
N TRP A 415 -2.96 -8.65 -12.47
CA TRP A 415 -3.82 -8.23 -13.57
C TRP A 415 -4.46 -6.90 -13.17
N PRO A 416 -4.47 -5.90 -14.06
CA PRO A 416 -4.11 -5.96 -15.49
C PRO A 416 -2.61 -5.97 -15.81
N ALA A 417 -2.22 -6.54 -16.96
CA ALA A 417 -0.85 -6.51 -17.50
C ALA A 417 -0.89 -6.14 -19.00
N GLY A 418 0.08 -5.35 -19.47
CA GLY A 418 0.16 -4.97 -20.89
C GLY A 418 0.67 -6.10 -21.79
N HIS A 419 0.50 -5.96 -23.10
CA HIS A 419 0.91 -6.96 -24.09
C HIS A 419 2.40 -6.92 -24.47
N GLY A 420 3.15 -5.90 -24.06
CA GLY A 420 4.53 -5.70 -24.46
C GLY A 420 5.45 -6.83 -23.98
N VAL A 421 6.04 -7.61 -24.89
CA VAL A 421 6.89 -8.75 -24.49
C VAL A 421 8.15 -8.37 -23.71
N GLY A 422 8.61 -7.13 -23.78
CA GLY A 422 9.77 -6.62 -23.04
C GLY A 422 9.46 -5.63 -21.89
N ASN A 423 8.19 -5.25 -21.73
CA ASN A 423 7.72 -4.41 -20.62
C ASN A 423 6.20 -4.58 -20.47
N LYS A 424 5.78 -5.28 -19.41
CA LYS A 424 4.37 -5.59 -19.13
C LYS A 424 3.77 -4.78 -17.98
N ASN A 425 4.61 -4.13 -17.17
CA ASN A 425 4.21 -3.42 -15.96
C ASN A 425 4.77 -2.00 -15.96
N PHE A 426 3.90 -1.00 -15.77
CA PHE A 426 4.20 0.41 -16.09
C PHE A 426 4.38 1.31 -14.87
N MET A 427 4.59 0.72 -13.69
CA MET A 427 4.67 1.48 -12.44
C MET A 427 5.92 2.36 -12.37
N ASP A 428 7.05 1.85 -12.84
CA ASP A 428 8.31 2.58 -12.93
C ASP A 428 8.30 3.61 -14.06
N ASP A 429 7.60 3.34 -15.16
CA ASP A 429 7.31 4.34 -16.20
C ASP A 429 6.58 5.58 -15.64
N VAL A 430 5.61 5.41 -14.73
CA VAL A 430 4.92 6.53 -14.08
C VAL A 430 5.90 7.36 -13.23
N ALA A 431 6.73 6.69 -12.43
CA ALA A 431 7.76 7.37 -11.63
C ALA A 431 8.79 8.08 -12.52
N PHE A 432 9.16 7.47 -13.65
CA PHE A 432 10.04 8.07 -14.65
C PHE A 432 9.42 9.34 -15.23
N PHE A 433 8.15 9.28 -15.64
CA PHE A 433 7.39 10.42 -16.15
C PHE A 433 7.43 11.60 -15.18
N MET A 434 7.06 11.36 -13.91
CA MET A 434 7.01 12.40 -12.87
C MET A 434 8.38 13.04 -12.57
N SER A 435 9.47 12.28 -12.73
CA SER A 435 10.84 12.75 -12.45
C SER A 435 11.47 13.59 -13.58
N ARG A 436 10.83 13.63 -14.75
CA ARG A 436 11.41 14.19 -15.99
C ARG A 436 10.51 15.20 -16.68
N MET A 437 9.20 15.05 -16.53
CA MET A 437 8.24 16.00 -17.06
C MET A 437 8.08 17.18 -16.10
N ASP A 438 8.05 18.38 -16.67
CA ASP A 438 7.70 19.56 -15.91
C ASP A 438 6.19 19.56 -15.64
N LEU A 439 5.81 19.30 -14.39
CA LEU A 439 4.42 19.20 -13.96
C LEU A 439 3.75 20.58 -13.86
N ARG A 440 4.51 21.70 -13.92
CA ARG A 440 3.98 23.06 -13.78
C ARG A 440 4.68 24.06 -14.70
N ASP A 441 4.12 24.27 -15.87
CA ASP A 441 4.58 25.34 -16.79
C ASP A 441 4.01 26.72 -16.45
N ASP A 442 3.07 26.81 -15.50
CA ASP A 442 2.56 28.08 -14.97
C ASP A 442 3.59 28.83 -14.10
N MET A 443 4.77 28.24 -13.86
CA MET A 443 5.88 28.88 -13.14
C MET A 443 7.24 28.65 -13.82
N PRO A 444 8.22 29.54 -13.59
CA PRO A 444 9.57 29.35 -14.11
C PRO A 444 10.23 28.08 -13.56
N GLY A 445 11.14 27.50 -14.35
CA GLY A 445 11.88 26.28 -13.98
C GLY A 445 11.04 25.01 -14.14
N LYS A 446 11.69 23.84 -14.04
CA LYS A 446 11.00 22.56 -14.16
C LYS A 446 10.57 22.03 -12.81
N GLN A 447 9.28 21.82 -12.61
CA GLN A 447 8.74 21.20 -11.42
C GLN A 447 8.58 19.70 -11.63
N THR A 448 9.61 18.94 -11.26
CA THR A 448 9.58 17.48 -11.30
C THR A 448 9.36 16.91 -9.90
N MET A 449 9.04 15.62 -9.83
CA MET A 449 8.81 14.91 -8.58
C MET A 449 9.66 13.65 -8.49
N ARG A 450 10.36 13.50 -7.36
CA ARG A 450 11.16 12.30 -7.07
C ARG A 450 10.30 11.23 -6.39
N THR A 451 10.62 9.96 -6.63
CA THR A 451 9.93 8.84 -5.99
C THR A 451 10.90 8.01 -5.18
N PHE A 452 10.74 8.03 -3.86
CA PHE A 452 11.44 7.13 -2.94
C PHE A 452 10.53 5.96 -2.59
N VAL A 453 11.10 4.78 -2.35
CA VAL A 453 10.33 3.59 -2.02
C VAL A 453 10.94 2.90 -0.81
N VAL A 454 10.12 2.64 0.20
CA VAL A 454 10.48 1.82 1.36
C VAL A 454 9.63 0.56 1.38
N GLY A 455 10.25 -0.58 1.10
CA GLY A 455 9.65 -1.90 1.23
C GLY A 455 9.73 -2.39 2.67
N TYR A 456 8.59 -2.60 3.34
CA TYR A 456 8.55 -3.14 4.69
C TYR A 456 8.46 -4.67 4.67
N GLY A 457 9.62 -5.32 4.79
CA GLY A 457 9.79 -6.77 4.65
C GLY A 457 9.62 -7.27 3.23
N ASP A 458 9.78 -6.39 2.23
CA ASP A 458 9.80 -6.74 0.81
C ASP A 458 10.96 -6.03 0.10
N SER A 459 11.48 -6.67 -0.94
CA SER A 459 12.56 -6.14 -1.78
C SER A 459 12.39 -6.56 -3.23
N SER A 460 11.13 -6.60 -3.67
CA SER A 460 10.79 -6.94 -5.06
C SER A 460 11.55 -6.05 -6.05
N PRO A 461 12.02 -6.62 -7.17
CA PRO A 461 12.74 -5.87 -8.20
C PRO A 461 11.95 -4.65 -8.73
N MET A 462 10.63 -4.78 -8.88
CA MET A 462 9.76 -3.66 -9.30
C MET A 462 9.83 -2.45 -8.36
N LEU A 463 9.80 -2.64 -7.02
CA LEU A 463 9.93 -1.53 -6.07
C LEU A 463 11.26 -0.79 -6.20
N LYS A 464 12.34 -1.51 -6.56
CA LYS A 464 13.65 -0.91 -6.83
C LYS A 464 13.64 -0.15 -8.16
N SER A 465 13.02 -0.72 -9.19
CA SER A 465 12.86 -0.09 -10.51
C SER A 465 12.10 1.24 -10.40
N ILE A 466 10.96 1.26 -9.68
CA ILE A 466 10.17 2.47 -9.41
C ILE A 466 11.01 3.56 -8.76
N ALA A 467 11.78 3.21 -7.72
CA ALA A 467 12.61 4.17 -7.01
C ALA A 467 13.73 4.75 -7.89
N MET A 468 14.37 3.91 -8.70
CA MET A 468 15.41 4.32 -9.63
C MET A 468 14.85 5.21 -10.75
N ALA A 469 13.76 4.78 -11.38
CA ALA A 469 13.06 5.53 -12.42
C ALA A 469 12.63 6.92 -11.95
N GLY A 470 12.13 7.01 -10.72
CA GLY A 470 11.77 8.27 -10.06
C GLY A 470 12.94 9.10 -9.52
N LYS A 471 14.20 8.79 -9.86
CA LYS A 471 15.41 9.46 -9.34
C LYS A 471 15.49 9.51 -7.81
N GLY A 472 14.87 8.55 -7.13
CA GLY A 472 14.90 8.42 -5.67
C GLY A 472 15.84 7.30 -5.23
N SER A 473 15.47 6.63 -4.15
CA SER A 473 16.22 5.49 -3.62
C SER A 473 15.25 4.48 -3.02
N PHE A 474 15.63 3.21 -3.15
CA PHE A 474 14.92 2.10 -2.55
C PHE A 474 15.56 1.73 -1.21
N PHE A 475 14.74 1.48 -0.20
CA PHE A 475 15.16 0.95 1.08
C PHE A 475 14.30 -0.26 1.47
N ARG A 476 14.92 -1.26 2.08
CA ARG A 476 14.20 -2.38 2.73
C ARG A 476 14.27 -2.20 4.23
N ALA A 477 13.13 -2.07 4.89
CA ALA A 477 13.01 -2.09 6.34
C ALA A 477 12.45 -3.43 6.80
N ASP A 478 13.08 -4.08 7.77
CA ASP A 478 12.55 -5.30 8.41
C ASP A 478 12.07 -5.01 9.84
N LYS A 479 12.35 -3.80 10.37
CA LYS A 479 11.96 -3.36 11.72
C LYS A 479 11.35 -1.95 11.72
N PRO A 480 10.53 -1.60 12.74
CA PRO A 480 9.92 -0.27 12.83
C PRO A 480 10.92 0.89 12.85
N GLY A 481 12.03 0.73 13.58
CA GLY A 481 13.09 1.75 13.64
C GLY A 481 13.72 2.02 12.28
N GLU A 482 14.03 0.96 11.52
CA GLU A 482 14.58 1.06 10.16
C GLU A 482 13.59 1.76 9.22
N LEU A 483 12.28 1.44 9.30
CA LEU A 483 11.26 2.13 8.51
C LEU A 483 11.26 3.64 8.78
N ARG A 484 11.31 4.03 10.06
CA ARG A 484 11.37 5.44 10.46
C ARG A 484 12.63 6.11 9.90
N ASP A 485 13.78 5.47 10.06
CA ASP A 485 15.06 6.03 9.67
C ASP A 485 15.17 6.20 8.15
N PHE A 486 14.66 5.24 7.36
CA PHE A 486 14.65 5.35 5.90
C PHE A 486 13.69 6.41 5.38
N ILE A 487 12.53 6.61 6.02
CA ILE A 487 11.64 7.73 5.68
C ILE A 487 12.33 9.06 6.00
N MET A 488 12.98 9.19 7.16
CA MET A 488 13.73 10.39 7.53
C MET A 488 14.91 10.65 6.58
N PHE A 489 15.60 9.60 6.13
CA PHE A 489 16.68 9.70 5.17
C PHE A 489 16.19 10.17 3.79
N ALA A 490 15.09 9.61 3.29
CA ALA A 490 14.46 10.05 2.04
C ALA A 490 14.03 11.53 2.10
N LEU A 491 13.48 11.98 3.24
CA LEU A 491 13.17 13.40 3.49
C LEU A 491 14.42 14.27 3.47
N GLY A 492 15.53 13.81 4.07
CA GLY A 492 16.82 14.51 4.04
C GLY A 492 17.39 14.64 2.62
N GLN A 493 17.39 13.55 1.84
CA GLN A 493 17.87 13.56 0.46
C GLN A 493 17.02 14.44 -0.47
N SER A 494 15.73 14.55 -0.19
CA SER A 494 14.83 15.44 -0.92
C SER A 494 15.23 16.92 -0.74
N ARG A 495 15.77 17.30 0.43
CA ARG A 495 16.19 18.69 0.71
C ARG A 495 17.55 19.06 0.12
N MET A 496 18.50 18.11 0.10
CA MET A 496 19.89 18.39 -0.29
C MET A 496 20.06 18.60 -1.80
N ASN A 497 19.19 18.02 -2.62
CA ASN A 497 19.29 18.11 -4.08
C ASN A 497 18.60 19.35 -4.67
N ASN A 498 18.42 20.42 -3.88
CA ASN A 498 17.99 21.75 -4.32
C ASN A 498 18.98 22.46 -5.27
N ALA A 499 19.87 21.72 -5.93
CA ALA A 499 20.60 22.24 -7.07
C ALA A 499 19.57 22.49 -8.17
N CYS A 500 19.09 23.73 -8.23
CA CYS A 500 18.65 24.34 -9.47
C CYS A 500 19.76 24.08 -10.48
N SER A 501 19.67 23.00 -11.24
CA SER A 501 20.46 22.87 -12.46
C SER A 501 19.95 24.00 -13.34
N THR A 502 20.76 25.05 -13.42
CA THR A 502 20.65 26.13 -14.40
C THR A 502 20.33 25.55 -15.78
N PRO A 503 19.54 26.28 -16.60
CA PRO A 503 18.86 25.79 -17.80
C PRO A 503 19.73 25.00 -18.77
#